data_AF-A0A7J9GUW2-F1
#
_entry.id   AF-A0A7J9GUW2-F1
#
_cell.length_a   1.000
_cell.length_b   1.000
_cell.length_c   1.000
_cell.angle_alpha   90.00
_cell.angle_beta   90.00
_cell.angle_gamma   90.00
#
_symmetry.space_group_name_H-M   'P 1'
#
loop_
_entity.id
_entity.type
_entity.pdbx_description
1 polymer ?
#
loop_
_entity_poly.entity_id
_entity_poly.type
_entity_poly.pdbx_seq_one_letter_code
_entity_poly.pdbx_strand_id
1 'polypeptide(L)'
;MHCNDPTSARQAMCYYCDPQTSQSIAFVQFPQTFRNISEDDIYDSQLRVAFKIQWHGFDGAGGPTISGTNFYIKREALLGSFSKQQDLMALKRSFGPSNDFIKTLVEDYKPCFVEDGESSRMLLEHANVLASCSYEDQTTWGTKVGFLYFCVLEDYFTGFTLHRKGWKSVYLYPKRPQFLGTATTNFNEASIQWTRWISGLTSVAISRFCPLICGPLKMSLVHLMCYLEVACMPLLYCLSLWGFALIPQLCLFNGIPLYPKISDSNFNIFSIIFISAISKSLYEVVTTGDQFR
;
A
#
# COMPACT_ATOMS: atom_id res chain seq x y z
N MET A 1 -0.62 13.94 -8.07
CA MET A 1 -2.04 13.53 -8.25
C MET A 1 -2.93 14.71 -7.94
N HIS A 2 -4.06 14.86 -8.61
CA HIS A 2 -5.10 15.85 -8.29
C HIS A 2 -6.48 15.17 -8.29
N CYS A 3 -7.44 15.77 -7.57
CA CYS A 3 -8.83 15.32 -7.58
C CYS A 3 -9.46 15.60 -8.95
N ASN A 4 -9.80 14.54 -9.68
CA ASN A 4 -10.47 14.61 -10.98
C ASN A 4 -11.99 14.53 -10.86
N ASP A 5 -12.49 13.87 -9.81
CA ASP A 5 -13.91 13.80 -9.49
C ASP A 5 -14.16 14.31 -8.06
N PRO A 6 -14.89 15.44 -7.88
CA PRO A 6 -15.13 16.03 -6.57
C PRO A 6 -15.99 15.14 -5.65
N THR A 7 -16.59 14.07 -6.17
CA THR A 7 -17.38 13.12 -5.38
C THR A 7 -16.53 12.07 -4.67
N SER A 8 -15.20 12.04 -4.87
CA SER A 8 -14.27 11.08 -4.25
C SER A 8 -14.44 10.97 -2.74
N ALA A 9 -14.49 12.09 -2.03
CA ALA A 9 -14.73 12.12 -0.59
C ALA A 9 -16.10 11.53 -0.23
N ARG A 10 -17.16 11.94 -0.95
CA ARG A 10 -18.52 11.43 -0.73
C ARG A 10 -18.59 9.91 -0.91
N GLN A 11 -17.92 9.38 -1.93
CA GLN A 11 -17.89 7.94 -2.19
C GLN A 11 -17.14 7.17 -1.09
N ALA A 12 -16.01 7.69 -0.61
CA ALA A 12 -15.32 7.11 0.53
C ALA A 12 -16.18 7.14 1.81
N MET A 13 -16.92 8.23 2.04
CA MET A 13 -17.82 8.36 3.18
C MET A 13 -18.95 7.32 3.18
N CYS A 14 -19.37 6.79 2.03
CA CYS A 14 -20.36 5.70 2.00
C CYS A 14 -19.90 4.48 2.83
N TYR A 15 -18.60 4.17 2.83
CA TYR A 15 -18.04 3.08 3.64
C TYR A 15 -17.89 3.47 5.12
N TYR A 16 -17.57 4.72 5.40
CA TYR A 16 -17.42 5.20 6.79
C TYR A 16 -18.73 5.46 7.51
N CYS A 17 -19.80 5.73 6.76
CA CYS A 17 -21.13 5.94 7.31
C CYS A 17 -21.98 4.67 7.33
N ASP A 18 -21.52 3.58 6.71
CA ASP A 18 -22.23 2.30 6.75
C ASP A 18 -22.10 1.64 8.13
N PRO A 19 -23.20 1.40 8.87
CA PRO A 19 -23.14 0.81 10.20
C PRO A 19 -22.49 -0.57 10.26
N GLN A 20 -22.51 -1.34 9.16
CA GLN A 20 -21.98 -2.71 9.15
C GLN A 20 -20.47 -2.74 8.95
N THR A 21 -19.95 -1.93 8.02
CA THR A 21 -18.53 -1.98 7.65
C THR A 21 -17.68 -0.93 8.36
N SER A 22 -18.26 0.24 8.69
CA SER A 22 -17.53 1.41 9.19
C SER A 22 -16.60 1.11 10.34
N GLN A 23 -17.04 0.33 11.34
CA GLN A 23 -16.25 0.03 12.54
C GLN A 23 -14.92 -0.67 12.23
N SER A 24 -14.87 -1.46 11.15
CA SER A 24 -13.70 -2.27 10.79
C SER A 24 -12.80 -1.63 9.74
N ILE A 25 -13.26 -0.60 9.02
CA ILE A 25 -12.49 0.01 7.92
C ILE A 25 -11.56 1.10 8.46
N ALA A 26 -10.26 0.97 8.16
CA ALA A 26 -9.25 1.97 8.42
C ALA A 26 -9.12 2.99 7.29
N PHE A 27 -9.06 2.52 6.04
CA PHE A 27 -8.90 3.40 4.88
C PHE A 27 -9.64 2.88 3.64
N VAL A 28 -10.04 3.81 2.77
CA VAL A 28 -10.58 3.53 1.43
C VAL A 28 -9.53 4.00 0.41
N GLN A 29 -8.96 3.06 -0.33
CA GLN A 29 -7.93 3.28 -1.34
C GLN A 29 -8.56 3.33 -2.73
N PHE A 30 -8.20 4.35 -3.51
CA PHE A 30 -8.54 4.50 -4.92
C PHE A 30 -7.33 4.13 -5.80
N PRO A 31 -7.54 3.74 -7.07
CA PRO A 31 -6.45 3.53 -8.02
C PRO A 31 -5.60 4.79 -8.19
N GLN A 32 -4.31 4.59 -8.46
CA GLN A 32 -3.51 5.61 -9.14
C GLN A 32 -3.76 5.51 -10.64
N THR A 33 -4.15 6.62 -11.26
CA THR A 33 -4.35 6.69 -12.71
C THR A 33 -3.65 7.93 -13.26
N PHE A 34 -3.14 7.85 -14.48
CA PHE A 34 -2.25 8.85 -15.05
C PHE A 34 -2.75 9.31 -16.42
N ARG A 35 -2.59 10.61 -16.71
CA ARG A 35 -3.14 11.23 -17.93
C ARG A 35 -2.17 11.28 -19.12
N ASN A 36 -0.88 11.08 -18.88
CA ASN A 36 0.21 11.26 -19.86
C ASN A 36 0.85 9.92 -20.26
N ILE A 37 0.08 8.84 -20.23
CA ILE A 37 0.54 7.52 -20.66
C ILE A 37 0.63 7.50 -22.19
N SER A 38 1.77 7.05 -22.72
CA SER A 38 1.94 6.85 -24.16
C SER A 38 1.18 5.61 -24.63
N GLU A 39 0.84 5.55 -25.91
CA GLU A 39 0.16 4.36 -26.47
C GLU A 39 0.97 3.08 -26.32
N ASP A 40 2.31 3.18 -26.31
CA ASP A 40 3.21 2.04 -26.16
C ASP A 40 3.46 1.65 -24.70
N ASP A 41 3.28 2.58 -23.75
CA ASP A 41 3.50 2.44 -22.31
C ASP A 41 4.70 1.54 -21.93
N ILE A 42 5.86 1.76 -22.56
CA ILE A 42 7.04 0.89 -22.44
C ILE A 42 7.63 0.79 -21.02
N TYR A 43 7.19 1.65 -20.09
CA TYR A 43 7.61 1.64 -18.69
C TYR A 43 6.54 1.04 -17.75
N ASP A 44 5.43 0.52 -18.29
CA ASP A 44 4.25 0.06 -17.55
C ASP A 44 3.79 1.08 -16.51
N SER A 45 3.74 2.36 -16.92
CA SER A 45 3.41 3.49 -16.05
C SER A 45 1.95 3.47 -15.60
N GLN A 46 1.08 2.71 -16.27
CA GLN A 46 -0.26 2.43 -15.78
C GLN A 46 -0.29 1.54 -14.52
N LEU A 47 0.79 0.81 -14.22
CA LEU A 47 0.89 -0.10 -13.07
C LEU A 47 -0.32 -1.05 -12.99
N ARG A 48 -0.66 -1.66 -14.13
CA ARG A 48 -1.93 -2.37 -14.33
C ARG A 48 -2.06 -3.57 -13.43
N VAL A 49 -0.97 -4.32 -13.25
CA VAL A 49 -0.94 -5.48 -12.36
C VAL A 49 -1.33 -5.06 -10.94
N ALA A 50 -0.78 -3.96 -10.44
CA ALA A 50 -1.08 -3.46 -9.10
C ALA A 50 -2.55 -3.01 -8.97
N PHE A 51 -2.98 -2.05 -9.80
CA PHE A 51 -4.27 -1.37 -9.59
C PHE A 51 -5.47 -2.05 -10.25
N LYS A 52 -5.28 -2.83 -11.33
CA LYS A 52 -6.40 -3.51 -12.01
C LYS A 52 -6.55 -4.98 -11.62
N ILE A 53 -5.53 -5.60 -11.03
CA ILE A 53 -5.54 -7.03 -10.69
C ILE A 53 -5.31 -7.24 -9.19
N GLN A 54 -4.13 -6.89 -8.68
CA GLN A 54 -3.72 -7.21 -7.30
C GLN A 54 -4.63 -6.55 -6.27
N TRP A 55 -4.88 -5.24 -6.35
CA TRP A 55 -5.74 -4.55 -5.39
C TRP A 55 -7.20 -5.02 -5.39
N HIS A 56 -7.73 -5.42 -6.54
CA HIS A 56 -9.03 -6.09 -6.60
C HIS A 56 -9.00 -7.45 -5.88
N GLY A 57 -7.95 -8.25 -6.09
CA GLY A 57 -7.77 -9.52 -5.39
C GLY A 57 -7.62 -9.35 -3.87
N PHE A 58 -6.86 -8.34 -3.44
CA PHE A 58 -6.57 -8.08 -2.03
C PHE A 58 -7.82 -7.56 -1.30
N ASP A 59 -8.69 -6.83 -2.00
CA ASP A 59 -9.98 -6.37 -1.45
C ASP A 59 -10.83 -7.54 -0.93
N GLY A 60 -10.80 -8.69 -1.62
CA GLY A 60 -11.46 -9.92 -1.17
C GLY A 60 -10.82 -10.60 0.05
N ALA A 61 -9.55 -10.32 0.36
CA ALA A 61 -8.81 -10.94 1.46
C ALA A 61 -8.83 -10.13 2.77
N GLY A 62 -9.10 -8.83 2.67
CA GLY A 62 -9.05 -7.89 3.80
C GLY A 62 -8.74 -6.44 3.43
N GLY A 63 -8.48 -6.17 2.16
CA GLY A 63 -8.21 -4.84 1.62
C GLY A 63 -6.80 -4.66 1.07
N PRO A 64 -6.58 -3.70 0.15
CA PRO A 64 -5.25 -3.40 -0.39
C PRO A 64 -4.37 -2.66 0.63
N THR A 65 -3.06 -2.61 0.36
CA THR A 65 -2.16 -1.77 1.16
C THR A 65 -2.36 -0.28 0.84
N ILE A 66 -1.88 0.61 1.71
CA ILE A 66 -1.78 2.03 1.37
C ILE A 66 -0.77 2.18 0.24
N SER A 67 -1.13 2.91 -0.81
CA SER A 67 -0.29 3.12 -2.00
C SER A 67 0.30 4.55 -2.05
N GLY A 68 0.55 5.17 -0.89
CA GLY A 68 1.10 6.52 -0.75
C GLY A 68 0.17 7.69 -1.12
N THR A 69 -0.77 7.50 -2.05
CA THR A 69 -1.72 8.55 -2.50
C THR A 69 -3.12 7.98 -2.71
N ASN A 70 -4.10 8.88 -2.95
CA ASN A 70 -5.46 8.54 -3.37
C ASN A 70 -6.23 7.67 -2.36
N PHE A 71 -6.17 8.01 -1.08
CA PHE A 71 -6.97 7.33 -0.06
C PHE A 71 -7.57 8.33 0.92
N TYR A 72 -8.66 7.91 1.57
CA TYR A 72 -9.17 8.56 2.78
C TYR A 72 -8.94 7.61 3.93
N ILE A 73 -8.37 8.09 5.04
CA ILE A 73 -8.08 7.29 6.23
C ILE A 73 -8.87 7.79 7.43
N LYS A 74 -9.39 6.86 8.22
CA LYS A 74 -10.02 7.15 9.50
C LYS A 74 -8.95 7.57 10.52
N ARG A 75 -9.13 8.75 11.12
CA ARG A 75 -8.21 9.29 12.14
C ARG A 75 -8.01 8.30 13.30
N GLU A 76 -9.08 7.68 13.78
CA GLU A 76 -9.04 6.69 14.87
C GLU A 76 -8.22 5.44 14.51
N ALA A 77 -8.20 5.03 13.24
CA ALA A 77 -7.37 3.91 12.83
C ALA A 77 -5.88 4.27 12.89
N LEU A 78 -5.54 5.48 12.44
CA LEU A 78 -4.15 5.97 12.40
C LEU A 78 -3.59 6.33 13.79
N LEU A 79 -4.40 6.97 14.63
CA LEU A 79 -3.99 7.48 15.93
C LEU A 79 -4.42 6.59 17.09
N GLY A 80 -5.44 5.76 16.92
CA GLY A 80 -6.15 5.12 18.03
C GLY A 80 -7.31 5.99 18.54
N SER A 81 -8.16 5.38 19.33
CA SER A 81 -9.24 6.01 20.08
C SER A 81 -9.05 5.71 21.57
N PHE A 82 -9.23 6.70 22.43
CA PHE A 82 -8.89 6.57 23.85
C PHE A 82 -10.04 7.04 24.77
N SER A 83 -10.20 6.33 25.89
CA SER A 83 -11.18 6.68 26.91
C SER A 83 -10.60 7.74 27.88
N LYS A 84 -11.48 8.50 28.54
CA LYS A 84 -11.09 9.52 29.54
C LYS A 84 -10.30 8.96 30.73
N GLN A 85 -10.36 7.65 30.97
CA GLN A 85 -9.73 6.99 32.12
C GLN A 85 -8.28 6.57 31.85
N GLN A 86 -7.76 6.80 30.64
CA GLN A 86 -6.41 6.40 30.28
C GLN A 86 -5.36 7.34 30.88
N ASP A 87 -4.19 6.77 31.21
CA ASP A 87 -3.08 7.50 31.81
C ASP A 87 -2.59 8.63 30.88
N LEU A 88 -2.80 9.88 31.29
CA LEU A 88 -2.37 11.08 30.58
C LEU A 88 -0.86 11.09 30.35
N MET A 89 -0.06 10.53 31.26
CA MET A 89 1.39 10.44 31.09
C MET A 89 1.76 9.46 29.96
N ALA A 90 1.05 8.34 29.83
CA ALA A 90 1.22 7.43 28.71
C ALA A 90 0.81 8.06 27.37
N LEU A 91 -0.26 8.85 27.35
CA LEU A 91 -0.68 9.61 26.16
C LEU A 91 0.36 10.67 25.79
N LYS A 92 0.93 11.40 26.75
CA LYS A 92 2.00 12.38 26.49
C LYS A 92 3.26 11.75 25.94
N ARG A 93 3.66 10.59 26.45
CA ARG A 93 4.78 9.81 25.88
C ARG A 93 4.50 9.39 24.44
N SER A 94 3.23 9.17 24.09
CA SER A 94 2.88 8.67 22.75
C SER A 94 2.72 9.79 21.72
N PHE A 95 1.99 10.86 22.11
CA PHE A 95 1.50 11.91 21.23
C PHE A 95 2.19 13.27 21.40
N GLY A 96 3.08 13.39 22.39
CA GLY A 96 3.77 14.63 22.73
C GLY A 96 3.11 15.40 23.88
N PRO A 97 3.71 16.53 24.28
CA PRO A 97 3.34 17.23 25.51
C PRO A 97 2.02 18.02 25.43
N SER A 98 1.46 18.24 24.23
CA SER A 98 0.28 19.08 24.03
C SER A 98 -0.99 18.46 24.62
N ASN A 99 -1.44 19.02 25.74
CA ASN A 99 -2.71 18.64 26.36
C ASN A 99 -3.90 18.86 25.41
N ASP A 100 -3.86 19.93 24.62
CA ASP A 100 -4.97 20.28 23.74
C ASP A 100 -5.09 19.32 22.57
N PHE A 101 -3.97 18.88 22.01
CA PHE A 101 -3.97 17.81 21.02
C PHE A 101 -4.49 16.50 21.61
N ILE A 102 -4.03 16.11 22.81
CA ILE A 102 -4.47 14.88 23.48
C ILE A 102 -5.99 14.90 23.75
N LYS A 103 -6.56 16.06 24.13
CA LYS A 103 -8.01 16.21 24.31
C LYS A 103 -8.79 15.86 23.02
N THR A 104 -8.22 16.11 21.84
CA THR A 104 -8.87 15.80 20.55
C THR A 104 -8.93 14.31 20.23
N LEU A 105 -8.22 13.46 20.99
CA LEU A 105 -8.15 12.01 20.76
C LEU A 105 -9.21 11.23 21.58
N VAL A 106 -9.97 11.91 22.43
CA VAL A 106 -11.01 11.31 23.26
C VAL A 106 -12.30 11.16 22.43
N GLU A 107 -12.96 10.01 22.54
CA GLU A 107 -14.13 9.60 21.73
C GLU A 107 -15.26 10.65 21.65
N ASP A 108 -15.52 11.36 22.75
CA ASP A 108 -16.59 12.37 22.83
C ASP A 108 -16.13 13.79 22.51
N TYR A 109 -14.93 13.97 21.94
CA TYR A 109 -14.43 15.31 21.66
C TYR A 109 -15.28 16.01 20.61
N LYS A 110 -15.98 17.07 21.03
CA LYS A 110 -16.67 17.99 20.14
C LYS A 110 -15.83 19.25 19.98
N PRO A 111 -15.32 19.56 18.77
CA PRO A 111 -14.62 20.81 18.54
C PRO A 111 -15.59 21.97 18.79
N CYS A 112 -15.19 22.91 19.65
CA CYS A 112 -15.93 24.16 19.84
C CYS A 112 -15.30 25.20 18.90
N PHE A 113 -15.98 25.53 17.81
CA PHE A 113 -15.55 26.58 16.90
C PHE A 113 -16.09 27.92 17.40
N VAL A 114 -15.25 28.68 18.09
CA VAL A 114 -15.53 30.07 18.45
C VAL A 114 -14.86 30.95 17.40
N GLU A 115 -15.66 31.59 16.54
CA GLU A 115 -15.18 32.50 15.50
C GLU A 115 -14.91 33.89 16.08
N ASP A 116 -13.88 34.00 16.93
CA ASP A 116 -13.29 35.28 17.28
C ASP A 116 -11.80 35.33 16.90
N GLY A 117 -11.27 36.55 16.78
CA GLY A 117 -9.90 36.78 16.34
C GLY A 117 -8.85 36.26 17.33
N GLU A 118 -9.19 36.19 18.62
CA GLU A 118 -8.28 35.75 19.67
C GLU A 118 -8.13 34.22 19.69
N SER A 119 -9.24 33.49 19.59
CA SER A 119 -9.31 32.04 19.45
C SER A 119 -8.60 31.56 18.18
N SER A 120 -8.78 32.28 17.07
CA SER A 120 -8.08 32.00 15.81
C SER A 120 -6.56 32.14 15.96
N ARG A 121 -6.09 33.15 16.68
CA ARG A 121 -4.65 33.34 16.96
C ARG A 121 -4.10 32.24 17.86
N MET A 122 -4.82 31.88 18.92
CA MET A 122 -4.41 30.78 19.82
C MET A 122 -4.33 29.44 19.08
N LEU A 123 -5.30 29.12 18.23
CA LEU A 123 -5.28 27.91 17.39
C LEU A 123 -4.05 27.88 16.48
N LEU A 124 -3.68 29.03 15.90
CA LEU A 124 -2.49 29.14 15.05
C LEU A 124 -1.20 28.93 15.86
N GLU A 125 -1.10 29.52 17.06
CA GLU A 125 0.03 29.32 17.97
C GLU A 125 0.16 27.84 18.37
N HIS A 126 -0.95 27.18 18.70
CA HIS A 126 -0.97 25.75 19.01
C HIS A 126 -0.53 24.91 17.80
N ALA A 127 -1.01 25.23 16.61
CA ALA A 127 -0.60 24.56 15.37
C ALA A 127 0.91 24.73 15.11
N ASN A 128 1.48 25.92 15.36
CA ASN A 128 2.91 26.16 15.23
C ASN A 128 3.75 25.29 16.19
N VAL A 129 3.27 25.09 17.42
CA VAL A 129 3.93 24.18 18.39
C VAL A 129 3.87 22.74 17.91
N LEU A 130 2.70 22.27 17.43
CA LEU A 130 2.53 20.91 16.92
C LEU A 130 3.38 20.64 15.66
N ALA A 131 3.61 21.66 14.83
CA ALA A 131 4.43 21.59 13.62
C ALA A 131 5.93 21.85 13.88
N SER A 132 6.34 22.08 15.13
CA SER A 132 7.74 22.33 15.45
C SER A 132 8.61 21.09 15.24
N CYS A 133 9.87 21.30 14.87
CA CYS A 133 10.81 20.21 14.58
C CYS A 133 11.11 19.31 15.79
N SER A 134 10.93 19.82 17.01
CA SER A 134 11.16 19.10 18.26
C SER A 134 9.90 18.48 18.86
N TYR A 135 8.73 18.64 18.23
CA TYR A 135 7.47 18.16 18.81
C TYR A 135 7.46 16.64 19.02
N GLU A 136 8.08 15.90 18.08
CA GLU A 136 8.15 14.45 18.11
C GLU A 136 9.31 13.92 18.99
N ASP A 137 10.14 14.80 19.56
CA ASP A 137 11.29 14.40 20.36
C ASP A 137 10.87 13.55 21.56
N GLN A 138 11.49 12.38 21.69
CA GLN A 138 11.22 11.42 22.77
C GLN A 138 9.75 10.91 22.82
N THR A 139 9.00 11.08 21.73
CA THR A 139 7.64 10.55 21.59
C THR A 139 7.64 9.20 20.86
N THR A 140 6.45 8.61 20.65
CA THR A 140 6.30 7.39 19.82
C THR A 140 5.73 7.66 18.43
N TRP A 141 5.67 8.94 18.02
CA TRP A 141 5.40 9.29 16.61
C TRP A 141 6.40 8.60 15.69
N GLY A 142 5.94 8.18 14.51
CA GLY A 142 6.80 7.48 13.55
C GLY A 142 7.13 6.03 13.89
N THR A 143 6.93 5.61 15.14
CA THR A 143 7.33 4.27 15.61
C THR A 143 6.16 3.40 16.01
N LYS A 144 5.14 3.98 16.65
CA LYS A 144 3.90 3.27 17.05
C LYS A 144 2.63 3.98 16.61
N VAL A 145 2.72 5.30 16.42
CA VAL A 145 1.61 6.21 16.13
C VAL A 145 1.90 6.94 14.83
N GLY A 146 0.84 7.18 14.04
CA GLY A 146 0.96 7.87 12.76
C GLY A 146 1.51 6.99 11.65
N PHE A 147 2.06 7.63 10.62
CA PHE A 147 2.83 6.95 9.59
C PHE A 147 4.15 6.46 10.18
N LEU A 148 4.60 5.28 9.75
CA LEU A 148 5.71 4.60 10.41
C LEU A 148 7.02 4.74 9.63
N TYR A 149 8.05 5.30 10.25
CA TYR A 149 9.28 5.80 9.60
C TYR A 149 10.38 4.75 9.37
N PHE A 150 10.13 3.48 9.67
CA PHE A 150 11.20 2.46 9.69
C PHE A 150 11.73 2.04 8.31
N CYS A 151 11.08 2.45 7.22
CA CYS A 151 11.42 2.03 5.87
C CYS A 151 11.11 3.16 4.87
N VAL A 152 11.77 3.13 3.72
CA VAL A 152 11.48 3.97 2.54
C VAL A 152 10.05 3.76 2.00
N LEU A 153 9.41 2.66 2.39
CA LEU A 153 7.99 2.36 2.12
C LEU A 153 7.16 2.46 3.40
N GLU A 154 7.03 3.66 3.92
CA GLU A 154 6.21 3.95 5.09
C GLU A 154 4.72 3.63 4.85
N ASP A 155 4.25 3.76 3.61
CA ASP A 155 2.88 3.49 3.19
C ASP A 155 2.52 2.00 3.36
N TYR A 156 3.31 1.11 2.78
CA TYR A 156 3.19 -0.33 2.95
C TYR A 156 3.24 -0.70 4.44
N PHE A 157 4.22 -0.17 5.17
CA PHE A 157 4.45 -0.56 6.56
C PHE A 157 3.33 -0.07 7.50
N THR A 158 2.80 1.13 7.25
CA THR A 158 1.65 1.68 7.96
C THR A 158 0.40 0.85 7.67
N GLY A 159 0.10 0.55 6.40
CA GLY A 159 -1.02 -0.31 6.01
C GLY A 159 -0.95 -1.70 6.65
N PHE A 160 0.22 -2.34 6.57
CA PHE A 160 0.46 -3.66 7.17
C PHE A 160 0.22 -3.65 8.68
N THR A 161 0.68 -2.60 9.36
CA THR A 161 0.50 -2.46 10.81
C THR A 161 -0.97 -2.24 11.18
N LEU A 162 -1.72 -1.47 10.39
CA LEU A 162 -3.17 -1.29 10.59
C LEU A 162 -3.91 -2.62 10.44
N HIS A 163 -3.63 -3.37 9.38
CA HIS A 163 -4.27 -4.68 9.17
C HIS A 163 -3.92 -5.70 10.25
N ARG A 164 -2.68 -5.71 10.76
CA ARG A 164 -2.29 -6.52 11.94
C ARG A 164 -3.01 -6.14 13.23
N LYS A 165 -3.52 -4.91 13.33
CA LYS A 165 -4.36 -4.46 14.45
C LYS A 165 -5.83 -4.86 14.26
N GLY A 166 -6.17 -5.57 13.18
CA GLY A 166 -7.52 -6.06 12.90
C GLY A 166 -8.35 -5.12 12.01
N TRP A 167 -7.79 -3.99 11.59
CA TRP A 167 -8.47 -3.12 10.62
C TRP A 167 -8.52 -3.77 9.23
N LYS A 168 -9.51 -3.39 8.45
CA LYS A 168 -9.63 -3.70 7.02
C LYS A 168 -9.45 -2.43 6.20
N SER A 169 -9.17 -2.58 4.92
CA SER A 169 -9.27 -1.49 3.95
C SER A 169 -10.22 -1.88 2.82
N VAL A 170 -10.61 -0.89 2.03
CA VAL A 170 -11.47 -1.08 0.86
C VAL A 170 -10.75 -0.56 -0.36
N TYR A 171 -10.82 -1.32 -1.45
CA TYR A 171 -10.43 -0.85 -2.77
C TYR A 171 -11.63 -0.36 -3.56
N LEU A 172 -11.72 0.95 -3.76
CA LEU A 172 -12.79 1.56 -4.54
C LEU A 172 -12.28 1.92 -5.94
N TYR A 173 -12.81 1.24 -6.96
CA TYR A 173 -12.49 1.46 -8.39
C TYR A 173 -13.73 1.89 -9.19
N PRO A 174 -14.10 3.17 -9.19
CA PRO A 174 -15.21 3.69 -9.99
C PRO A 174 -14.83 3.84 -11.47
N LYS A 175 -15.84 3.82 -12.37
CA LYS A 175 -15.64 3.95 -13.83
C LYS A 175 -14.91 5.24 -14.23
N ARG A 176 -15.25 6.36 -13.59
CA ARG A 176 -14.51 7.62 -13.76
C ARG A 176 -13.41 7.66 -12.69
N PRO A 177 -12.13 7.82 -13.07
CA PRO A 177 -11.07 7.94 -12.09
C PRO A 177 -11.24 9.16 -11.20
N GLN A 178 -11.16 8.97 -9.88
CA GLN A 178 -11.34 10.03 -8.87
C GLN A 178 -10.12 10.92 -8.78
N PHE A 179 -8.95 10.36 -9.06
CA PHE A 179 -7.67 11.04 -8.94
C PHE A 179 -6.85 10.78 -10.19
N LEU A 180 -6.29 11.86 -10.76
CA LEU A 180 -5.41 11.79 -11.93
C LEU A 180 -4.03 12.34 -11.61
N GLY A 181 -3.01 11.63 -12.05
CA GLY A 181 -1.61 11.98 -11.91
C GLY A 181 -0.93 12.23 -13.24
N THR A 182 0.34 12.58 -13.13
CA THR A 182 1.28 12.58 -14.24
C THR A 182 2.32 11.52 -13.90
N ALA A 183 2.48 10.51 -14.74
CA ALA A 183 3.50 9.48 -14.62
C ALA A 183 4.88 10.02 -15.04
N THR A 184 5.93 9.33 -14.63
CA THR A 184 7.30 9.60 -15.09
C THR A 184 7.39 9.37 -16.60
N THR A 185 8.09 10.24 -17.32
CA THR A 185 8.18 10.18 -18.79
C THR A 185 9.55 9.76 -19.30
N ASN A 186 10.52 9.57 -18.39
CA ASN A 186 11.87 9.17 -18.74
C ASN A 186 12.34 7.99 -17.86
N PHE A 187 13.23 7.19 -18.46
CA PHE A 187 13.75 6.00 -17.83
C PHE A 187 14.48 6.28 -16.51
N ASN A 188 15.18 7.41 -16.38
CA ASN A 188 15.95 7.72 -15.18
C ASN A 188 15.03 7.91 -13.96
N GLU A 189 13.98 8.71 -14.09
CA GLU A 189 12.99 8.91 -13.03
C GLU A 189 12.24 7.62 -12.71
N ALA A 190 11.81 6.87 -13.73
CA ALA A 190 11.17 5.57 -13.54
C ALA A 190 12.09 4.60 -12.78
N SER A 191 13.37 4.55 -13.13
CA SER A 191 14.37 3.70 -12.47
C SER A 191 14.60 4.08 -11.01
N ILE A 192 14.68 5.39 -10.71
CA ILE A 192 14.81 5.87 -9.33
C ILE A 192 13.58 5.46 -8.51
N GLN A 193 12.37 5.61 -9.07
CA GLN A 193 11.14 5.21 -8.42
C GLN A 193 11.12 3.70 -8.11
N TRP A 194 11.39 2.87 -9.12
CA TRP A 194 11.46 1.42 -8.96
C TRP A 194 12.54 0.99 -7.95
N THR A 195 13.69 1.65 -7.97
CA THR A 195 14.77 1.39 -7.00
C THR A 195 14.31 1.66 -5.58
N ARG A 196 13.59 2.77 -5.33
CA ARG A 196 13.03 3.08 -4.01
C ARG A 196 12.04 2.02 -3.55
N TRP A 197 11.11 1.62 -4.42
CA TRP A 197 10.13 0.57 -4.09
C TRP A 197 10.78 -0.78 -3.81
N ILE A 198 11.64 -1.24 -4.72
CA ILE A 198 12.35 -2.52 -4.58
C ILE A 198 13.22 -2.54 -3.32
N SER A 199 13.98 -1.47 -3.06
CA SER A 199 14.83 -1.36 -1.88
C SER A 199 14.00 -1.39 -0.58
N GLY A 200 12.86 -0.70 -0.55
CA GLY A 200 11.95 -0.70 0.59
C GLY A 200 11.34 -2.08 0.85
N LEU A 201 10.77 -2.71 -0.18
CA LEU A 201 10.15 -4.04 -0.07
C LEU A 201 11.18 -5.09 0.35
N THR A 202 12.38 -5.05 -0.25
CA THR A 202 13.48 -5.93 0.12
C THR A 202 13.88 -5.74 1.58
N SER A 203 13.99 -4.48 2.03
CA SER A 203 14.30 -4.17 3.44
C SER A 203 13.24 -4.74 4.38
N VAL A 204 11.96 -4.65 4.03
CA VAL A 204 10.87 -5.27 4.80
C VAL A 204 11.04 -6.79 4.84
N ALA A 205 11.23 -7.44 3.68
CA ALA A 205 11.29 -8.90 3.55
C ALA A 205 12.42 -9.54 4.38
N ILE A 206 13.58 -8.89 4.47
CA ILE A 206 14.75 -9.40 5.23
C ILE A 206 14.80 -8.91 6.68
N SER A 207 13.92 -8.00 7.08
CA SER A 207 13.89 -7.45 8.44
C SER A 207 12.99 -8.27 9.38
N ARG A 208 13.03 -7.93 10.67
CA ARG A 208 12.05 -8.41 11.67
C ARG A 208 10.59 -8.09 11.35
N PHE A 209 10.36 -7.17 10.43
CA PHE A 209 9.03 -6.73 9.99
C PHE A 209 8.46 -7.58 8.84
N CYS A 210 9.21 -8.58 8.38
CA CYS A 210 8.76 -9.52 7.36
C CYS A 210 7.37 -10.08 7.70
N PRO A 211 6.42 -10.12 6.75
CA PRO A 211 5.10 -10.69 6.97
C PRO A 211 5.13 -12.09 7.56
N LEU A 212 6.08 -12.96 7.16
CA LEU A 212 6.22 -14.31 7.73
C LEU A 212 6.53 -14.33 9.24
N ILE A 213 7.24 -13.33 9.74
CA ILE A 213 7.65 -13.25 11.15
C ILE A 213 6.56 -12.55 11.98
N CYS A 214 6.06 -11.43 11.47
CA CYS A 214 5.17 -10.54 12.20
C CYS A 214 3.67 -10.83 11.98
N GLY A 215 3.31 -11.37 10.83
CA GLY A 215 1.93 -11.55 10.40
C GLY A 215 1.16 -12.72 11.02
N PRO A 216 1.78 -13.89 11.31
CA PRO A 216 1.04 -15.04 11.84
C PRO A 216 0.19 -14.70 13.07
N LEU A 217 -1.02 -15.29 13.13
CA LEU A 217 -2.01 -15.13 14.21
C LEU A 217 -2.65 -13.74 14.34
N LYS A 218 -2.27 -12.75 13.53
CA LYS A 218 -2.83 -11.38 13.57
C LYS A 218 -3.68 -11.00 12.35
N MET A 219 -3.71 -11.85 11.34
CA MET A 219 -4.49 -11.68 10.12
C MET A 219 -4.84 -13.03 9.50
N SER A 220 -5.75 -13.05 8.52
CA SER A 220 -6.09 -14.27 7.79
C SER A 220 -4.90 -14.78 6.98
N LEU A 221 -4.84 -16.10 6.73
CA LEU A 221 -3.77 -16.70 5.94
C LEU A 221 -3.69 -16.11 4.53
N VAL A 222 -4.84 -15.86 3.89
CA VAL A 222 -4.89 -15.28 2.54
C VAL A 222 -4.33 -13.86 2.54
N HIS A 223 -4.72 -13.02 3.51
CA HIS A 223 -4.22 -11.64 3.59
C HIS A 223 -2.72 -11.60 3.96
N LEU A 224 -2.25 -12.56 4.77
CA LEU A 224 -0.84 -12.74 5.04
C LEU A 224 -0.06 -13.07 3.76
N MET A 225 -0.58 -13.97 2.93
CA MET A 225 0.05 -14.33 1.66
C MET A 225 0.08 -13.14 0.68
N CYS A 226 -0.98 -12.32 0.66
CA CYS A 226 -1.02 -11.07 -0.09
C CYS A 226 0.14 -10.12 0.30
N TYR A 227 0.31 -9.85 1.59
CA TYR A 227 1.43 -9.03 2.07
C TYR A 227 2.80 -9.66 1.80
N LEU A 228 2.91 -10.97 1.96
CA LEU A 228 4.14 -11.69 1.72
C LEU A 228 4.56 -11.64 0.24
N GLU A 229 3.60 -11.80 -0.67
CA GLU A 229 3.84 -11.69 -2.10
C GLU A 229 4.42 -10.32 -2.44
N VAL A 230 3.83 -9.23 -1.97
CA VAL A 230 4.32 -7.87 -2.20
C VAL A 230 5.73 -7.68 -1.60
N ALA A 231 5.97 -8.10 -0.35
CA ALA A 231 7.28 -7.94 0.28
C ALA A 231 8.39 -8.75 -0.41
N CYS A 232 8.12 -10.01 -0.75
CA CYS A 232 9.12 -10.92 -1.31
C CYS A 232 9.26 -10.82 -2.84
N MET A 233 8.34 -10.13 -3.52
CA MET A 233 8.33 -9.94 -4.97
C MET A 233 9.71 -9.57 -5.54
N PRO A 234 10.46 -8.60 -5.00
CA PRO A 234 11.75 -8.23 -5.59
C PRO A 234 12.82 -9.33 -5.47
N LEU A 235 12.83 -10.07 -4.36
CA LEU A 235 13.78 -11.16 -4.13
C LEU A 235 13.49 -12.35 -5.06
N LEU A 236 12.21 -12.70 -5.21
CA LEU A 236 11.78 -13.79 -6.08
C LEU A 236 12.08 -13.46 -7.54
N TYR A 237 11.75 -12.25 -8.01
CA TYR A 237 12.07 -11.86 -9.38
C TYR A 237 13.57 -11.76 -9.63
N CYS A 238 14.36 -11.26 -8.67
CA CYS A 238 15.81 -11.25 -8.80
C CYS A 238 16.37 -12.66 -9.02
N LEU A 239 15.94 -13.64 -8.20
CA LEU A 239 16.37 -15.03 -8.35
C LEU A 239 15.94 -15.63 -9.70
N SER A 240 14.68 -15.41 -10.10
CA SER A 240 14.17 -15.90 -11.39
C SER A 240 14.91 -15.30 -12.57
N LEU A 241 15.19 -13.99 -12.54
CA LEU A 241 15.92 -13.29 -13.60
C LEU A 241 17.34 -13.85 -13.76
N TRP A 242 18.06 -14.06 -12.66
CA TRP A 242 19.39 -14.69 -12.72
C TRP A 242 19.33 -16.13 -13.23
N GLY A 243 18.30 -16.88 -12.85
CA GLY A 243 18.04 -18.21 -13.40
C GLY A 243 17.88 -18.18 -14.93
N PHE A 244 17.03 -17.30 -15.45
CA PHE A 244 16.81 -17.16 -16.90
C PHE A 244 18.00 -16.57 -17.65
N ALA A 245 18.83 -15.75 -16.99
CA ALA A 245 20.00 -15.11 -17.61
C ALA A 245 21.26 -16.00 -17.63
N LEU A 246 21.32 -17.02 -16.78
CA LEU A 246 22.50 -17.90 -16.66
C LEU A 246 22.23 -19.32 -17.14
N ILE A 247 21.11 -19.93 -16.74
CA ILE A 247 20.88 -21.36 -16.97
C ILE A 247 20.81 -21.68 -18.48
N PRO A 248 20.00 -20.99 -19.31
CA PRO A 248 19.95 -21.29 -20.74
C PRO A 248 21.30 -21.15 -21.46
N GLN A 249 22.09 -20.15 -21.09
CA GLN A 249 23.38 -19.81 -21.70
C GLN A 249 24.43 -20.86 -21.34
N LEU A 250 24.48 -21.27 -20.06
CA LEU A 250 25.37 -22.33 -19.60
C LEU A 250 24.98 -23.67 -20.21
N CYS A 251 23.68 -23.98 -20.29
CA CYS A 251 23.19 -25.20 -20.93
C CYS A 251 23.55 -25.22 -22.43
N LEU A 252 23.36 -24.10 -23.13
CA LEU A 252 23.71 -23.97 -24.54
C LEU A 252 25.22 -24.18 -24.77
N PHE A 253 26.06 -23.56 -23.95
CA PHE A 253 27.52 -23.68 -24.05
C PHE A 253 28.01 -25.11 -23.81
N ASN A 254 27.38 -25.83 -22.86
CA ASN A 254 27.75 -27.19 -22.50
C ASN A 254 27.00 -28.27 -23.31
N GLY A 255 26.16 -27.89 -24.29
CA GLY A 255 25.35 -28.82 -25.06
C GLY A 255 24.31 -29.61 -24.25
N ILE A 256 23.89 -29.08 -23.09
CA ILE A 256 22.90 -29.70 -22.21
C ILE A 256 21.50 -29.26 -22.65
N PRO A 257 20.61 -30.17 -23.06
CA PRO A 257 19.25 -29.81 -23.41
C PRO A 257 18.46 -29.36 -22.17
N LEU A 258 17.85 -28.17 -22.22
CA LEU A 258 17.08 -27.61 -21.10
C LEU A 258 15.67 -28.22 -20.97
N TYR A 259 15.09 -28.62 -22.10
CA TYR A 259 13.72 -29.13 -22.18
C TYR A 259 13.71 -30.59 -22.67
N PRO A 260 12.73 -31.39 -22.22
CA PRO A 260 12.57 -32.76 -22.70
C PRO A 260 12.22 -32.79 -24.19
N LYS A 261 12.59 -33.89 -24.86
CA LYS A 261 12.16 -34.17 -26.23
C LYS A 261 10.66 -34.46 -26.25
N ILE A 262 9.99 -34.21 -27.38
CA ILE A 262 8.55 -34.50 -27.56
C ILE A 262 8.22 -35.99 -27.29
N SER A 263 9.17 -36.88 -27.54
CA SER A 263 9.04 -38.32 -27.28
C SER A 263 9.09 -38.71 -25.80
N ASP A 264 9.50 -37.80 -24.91
CA ASP A 264 9.62 -38.03 -23.46
C ASP A 264 8.25 -37.87 -22.78
N SER A 265 7.93 -38.74 -21.83
CA SER A 265 6.68 -38.68 -21.07
C SER A 265 6.53 -37.38 -20.28
N ASN A 266 7.64 -36.75 -19.88
CA ASN A 266 7.65 -35.50 -19.13
C ASN A 266 7.30 -34.27 -20.00
N PHE A 267 7.37 -34.36 -21.33
CA PHE A 267 7.08 -33.24 -22.24
C PHE A 267 5.68 -32.64 -22.02
N ASN A 268 4.71 -33.48 -21.67
CA ASN A 268 3.34 -33.05 -21.40
C ASN A 268 3.27 -32.09 -20.21
N ILE A 269 4.06 -32.32 -19.16
CA ILE A 269 4.09 -31.44 -17.98
C ILE A 269 4.57 -30.03 -18.39
N PHE A 270 5.67 -29.96 -19.13
CA PHE A 270 6.20 -28.68 -19.62
C PHE A 270 5.23 -27.97 -20.55
N SER A 271 4.56 -28.72 -21.43
CA SER A 271 3.56 -28.17 -22.35
C SER A 271 2.37 -27.57 -21.60
N ILE A 272 1.86 -28.27 -20.57
CA ILE A 272 0.76 -27.77 -19.73
C ILE A 272 1.18 -26.49 -18.99
N ILE A 273 2.37 -26.48 -18.39
CA ILE A 273 2.88 -25.29 -17.68
C ILE A 273 3.00 -24.09 -18.63
N PHE A 274 3.55 -24.32 -19.83
CA PHE A 274 3.74 -23.27 -20.83
C PHE A 274 2.39 -22.70 -21.31
N ILE A 275 1.45 -23.57 -21.67
CA ILE A 275 0.10 -23.15 -22.11
C ILE A 275 -0.63 -22.42 -20.98
N SER A 276 -0.52 -22.91 -19.74
CA SER A 276 -1.12 -22.28 -18.57
C SER A 276 -0.57 -20.87 -18.34
N ALA A 277 0.75 -20.69 -18.42
CA ALA A 277 1.39 -19.39 -18.26
C ALA A 277 0.93 -18.38 -19.33
N ILE A 278 0.90 -18.79 -20.61
CA ILE A 278 0.41 -17.93 -21.71
C ILE A 278 -1.08 -17.62 -21.52
N SER A 279 -1.89 -18.61 -21.15
CA SER A 279 -3.33 -18.43 -20.93
C SER A 279 -3.61 -17.47 -19.79
N LYS A 280 -2.81 -17.51 -18.72
CA LYS A 280 -2.88 -16.55 -17.62
C LYS A 280 -2.56 -15.14 -18.12
N SER A 281 -1.44 -14.94 -18.81
CA SER A 281 -1.07 -13.62 -19.35
C SER A 281 -2.13 -13.07 -20.30
N LEU A 282 -2.67 -13.93 -21.18
CA LEU A 282 -3.77 -13.61 -22.08
C LEU A 282 -5.02 -13.15 -21.30
N TYR A 283 -5.40 -13.88 -20.25
CA TYR A 283 -6.52 -13.50 -19.39
C TYR A 283 -6.30 -12.15 -18.72
N GLU A 284 -5.11 -11.87 -18.20
CA GLU A 284 -4.78 -10.60 -17.55
C GLU A 284 -4.85 -9.41 -18.54
N VAL A 285 -4.34 -9.57 -19.76
CA VAL A 285 -4.42 -8.54 -20.82
C VAL A 285 -5.89 -8.25 -21.20
N VAL A 286 -6.68 -9.31 -21.43
CA VAL A 286 -8.10 -9.17 -21.82
C VAL A 286 -8.92 -8.51 -20.71
N THR A 287 -8.72 -8.94 -19.46
CA THR A 287 -9.50 -8.41 -18.33
C THR A 287 -9.14 -6.99 -17.96
N THR A 288 -7.88 -6.59 -18.17
CA THR A 288 -7.44 -5.21 -17.90
C THR A 288 -7.72 -4.23 -19.05
N GLY A 289 -8.20 -4.74 -20.19
CA GLY A 289 -8.68 -3.97 -21.35
C GLY A 289 -7.56 -3.44 -22.23
N ASP A 290 -6.41 -4.11 -22.26
CA ASP A 290 -5.27 -3.70 -23.09
C ASP A 290 -5.30 -4.35 -24.49
N GLN A 291 -4.59 -3.75 -25.45
CA GLN A 291 -4.45 -4.30 -26.79
C GLN A 291 -3.37 -5.38 -26.82
N PHE A 292 -3.60 -6.46 -27.57
CA PHE A 292 -2.56 -7.43 -27.91
C PHE A 292 -1.51 -6.74 -28.77
N ARG A 293 -0.31 -6.54 -28.24
CA ARG A 293 0.87 -6.12 -29.00
C ARG A 293 1.99 -7.12 -28.81
#